data_AF-A0A7Z9IXM7-F1
#
_entry.id   AF-A0A7Z9IXM7-F1
#
_cell.length_a   1.000
_cell.length_b   1.000
_cell.length_c   1.000
_cell.angle_alpha   90.00
_cell.angle_beta   90.00
_cell.angle_gamma   90.00
#
_symmetry.space_group_name_H-M   'P 1'
#
loop_
_entity.id
_entity.type
_entity.pdbx_description
1 polymer ?
#
loop_
_entity_poly.entity_id
_entity_poly.type
_entity_poly.pdbx_seq_one_letter_code
_entity_poly.pdbx_strand_id
1 'polypeptide(L)'
;MVTNIKLAGYQPHGSLLSQTLKLFSEFIQKQLPDTVSIKISNNIMDLGYAPGAMPDAIESGKFDLGYIATSYFAKSIPELYIFDLPFTFRNKIQAYRLVDGPFASMVASQFEK
;
A
#
# COMPACT_ATOMS: atom_id res chain seq x y z
N MET A 1 -19.07 14.13 -12.75
CA MET A 1 -17.68 13.99 -13.20
C MET A 1 -17.18 12.69 -12.62
N VAL A 2 -16.60 11.78 -13.42
CA VAL A 2 -16.11 10.48 -12.93
C VAL A 2 -14.66 10.64 -12.48
N THR A 3 -14.35 10.22 -11.25
CA THR A 3 -13.00 10.20 -10.70
C THR A 3 -12.27 8.94 -11.16
N ASN A 4 -11.12 9.10 -11.81
CA ASN A 4 -10.29 7.97 -12.22
C ASN A 4 -9.20 7.70 -11.18
N ILE A 5 -9.12 6.46 -10.69
CA ILE A 5 -8.12 6.02 -9.71
C ILE A 5 -7.26 4.91 -10.31
N LYS A 6 -5.94 5.09 -10.26
CA LYS A 6 -4.92 4.17 -10.77
C LYS A 6 -4.29 3.45 -9.57
N LEU A 7 -4.62 2.18 -9.42
CA LEU A 7 -4.07 1.30 -8.40
C LEU A 7 -2.86 0.54 -8.93
N ALA A 8 -1.83 0.36 -8.12
CA ALA A 8 -0.63 -0.37 -8.51
C ALA A 8 -0.07 -1.31 -7.44
N GLY A 9 0.57 -2.37 -7.91
CA GLY A 9 1.35 -3.32 -7.09
C GLY A 9 2.70 -3.63 -7.72
N TYR A 10 3.51 -4.44 -7.06
CA TYR A 10 4.80 -4.94 -7.56
C TYR A 10 4.96 -6.46 -7.36
N GLN A 11 3.85 -7.19 -7.39
CA GLN A 11 3.80 -8.65 -7.24
C GLN A 11 2.93 -9.29 -8.34
N PRO A 12 3.16 -10.57 -8.68
CA PRO A 12 2.32 -11.29 -9.64
C PRO A 12 0.84 -11.25 -9.29
N HIS A 13 -0.04 -11.37 -10.30
CA HIS A 13 -1.50 -11.33 -10.14
C HIS A 13 -2.02 -12.33 -9.08
N GLY A 14 -1.45 -13.53 -9.01
CA GLY A 14 -1.86 -14.56 -8.04
C GLY A 14 -1.38 -14.34 -6.60
N SER A 15 -0.60 -13.29 -6.33
CA SER A 15 -0.11 -13.00 -4.98
C SER A 15 -1.24 -12.53 -4.05
N LEU A 16 -1.04 -12.71 -2.74
CA LEU A 16 -1.99 -12.24 -1.73
C LEU A 16 -2.28 -10.74 -1.88
N LEU A 17 -1.25 -9.90 -2.03
CA LEU A 17 -1.42 -8.45 -2.08
C LEU A 17 -2.12 -7.99 -3.37
N SER A 18 -1.80 -8.58 -4.53
CA SER A 18 -2.49 -8.27 -5.78
C SER A 18 -3.96 -8.70 -5.74
N GLN A 19 -4.27 -9.85 -5.14
CA GLN A 19 -5.67 -10.30 -4.95
C GLN A 19 -6.43 -9.40 -3.97
N THR A 20 -5.79 -8.95 -2.88
CA THR A 20 -6.40 -7.96 -1.96
C THR A 20 -6.69 -6.64 -2.67
N LEU A 21 -5.76 -6.14 -3.51
CA LEU A 21 -5.96 -4.91 -4.26
C LEU A 21 -7.13 -5.03 -5.27
N LYS A 22 -7.28 -6.20 -5.91
CA LYS A 22 -8.43 -6.52 -6.76
C LYS A 22 -9.74 -6.49 -5.97
N LEU A 23 -9.82 -7.16 -4.83
CA LEU A 23 -11.01 -7.14 -3.97
C LEU A 23 -11.37 -5.72 -3.52
N PHE A 24 -10.37 -4.92 -3.16
CA PHE A 24 -10.57 -3.52 -2.79
C PHE A 24 -11.13 -2.69 -3.96
N SER A 25 -10.59 -2.88 -5.18
CA SER A 25 -11.10 -2.20 -6.37
C SER A 25 -12.55 -2.57 -6.70
N GLU A 26 -12.90 -3.86 -6.62
CA GLU A 26 -14.25 -4.36 -6.88
C GLU A 26 -15.23 -3.81 -5.85
N PHE A 27 -14.80 -3.73 -4.58
CA PHE A 27 -15.58 -3.12 -3.52
C PHE A 27 -15.88 -1.65 -3.82
N ILE A 28 -14.86 -0.82 -4.12
CA ILE A 28 -15.07 0.61 -4.42
C ILE A 28 -15.99 0.77 -5.63
N GLN A 29 -15.74 0.04 -6.72
CA GLN A 29 -16.52 0.16 -7.94
C GLN A 29 -17.98 -0.27 -7.73
N LYS A 30 -18.24 -1.23 -6.83
CA LYS A 30 -19.60 -1.61 -6.42
C LYS A 30 -20.29 -0.53 -5.58
N GLN A 31 -19.56 0.16 -4.70
CA GLN A 31 -20.13 1.21 -3.84
C GLN A 31 -20.34 2.53 -4.60
N LEU A 32 -19.53 2.80 -5.62
CA LEU A 32 -19.47 4.09 -6.33
C LEU A 32 -19.48 3.92 -7.87
N PRO A 33 -20.43 3.15 -8.45
CA PRO A 33 -20.37 2.69 -9.85
C PRO A 33 -20.32 3.83 -10.88
N ASP A 34 -21.03 4.94 -10.64
CA ASP A 34 -21.10 6.07 -11.57
C ASP A 34 -20.18 7.23 -11.18
N THR A 35 -19.42 7.08 -10.09
CA THR A 35 -18.57 8.14 -9.53
C THR A 35 -17.09 7.80 -9.65
N VAL A 36 -16.72 6.53 -9.57
CA VAL A 36 -15.32 6.09 -9.56
C VAL A 36 -15.05 5.04 -10.64
N SER A 37 -14.01 5.28 -11.43
CA SER A 37 -13.44 4.31 -12.36
C SER A 37 -12.05 3.90 -11.90
N ILE A 38 -11.77 2.60 -11.84
CA ILE A 38 -10.50 2.07 -11.33
C ILE A 38 -9.74 1.33 -12.43
N LYS A 39 -8.44 1.64 -12.54
CA LYS A 39 -7.48 0.89 -13.35
C LYS A 39 -6.41 0.28 -12.46
N ILE A 40 -6.17 -1.03 -12.58
CA ILE A 40 -5.16 -1.75 -11.80
C ILE A 40 -3.96 -2.12 -12.65
N SER A 41 -2.75 -1.86 -12.15
CA SER A 41 -1.50 -2.41 -12.65
C SER A 41 -0.90 -3.33 -11.58
N ASN A 42 -1.06 -4.65 -11.72
CA ASN A 42 -0.66 -5.60 -10.68
C ASN A 42 0.84 -5.56 -10.35
N ASN A 43 1.66 -5.30 -11.37
CA ASN A 43 3.11 -5.31 -11.25
C ASN A 43 3.72 -4.16 -12.06
N ILE A 44 4.23 -3.14 -11.39
CA ILE A 44 4.90 -1.99 -12.03
C ILE A 44 6.20 -2.39 -12.76
N MET A 45 6.78 -3.55 -12.45
CA MET A 45 7.95 -4.04 -13.20
C MET A 45 7.61 -4.37 -14.65
N ASP A 46 6.37 -4.77 -14.93
CA ASP A 46 5.89 -5.02 -16.30
C ASP A 46 5.79 -3.71 -17.11
N LEU A 47 5.83 -2.57 -16.40
CA LEU A 47 5.82 -1.22 -16.96
C LEU A 47 7.21 -0.57 -16.97
N GLY A 48 8.26 -1.32 -16.62
CA GLY A 48 9.66 -0.87 -16.63
C GLY A 48 10.14 -0.18 -15.34
N TYR A 49 9.35 -0.19 -14.26
CA TYR A 49 9.77 0.38 -12.98
C TYR A 49 10.52 -0.64 -12.11
N ALA A 50 11.42 -0.16 -11.25
CA ALA A 50 11.97 -0.97 -10.16
C ALA A 50 10.91 -1.16 -9.05
N PRO A 51 10.93 -2.28 -8.28
CA PRO A 51 10.00 -2.49 -7.16
C PRO A 51 9.98 -1.35 -6.15
N GLY A 52 11.16 -0.79 -5.82
CA GLY A 52 11.30 0.31 -4.87
C GLY A 52 10.88 1.68 -5.40
N ALA A 53 10.47 1.79 -6.67
CA ALA A 53 10.00 3.04 -7.26
C ALA A 53 8.50 3.30 -6.97
N MET A 54 7.81 2.39 -6.25
CA MET A 54 6.38 2.56 -5.94
C MET A 54 6.07 3.86 -5.16
N PRO A 55 6.81 4.25 -4.11
CA PRO A 55 6.58 5.51 -3.40
C PRO A 55 6.65 6.72 -4.35
N ASP A 56 7.74 6.86 -5.10
CA ASP A 56 7.95 7.98 -6.04
C ASP A 56 6.90 7.99 -7.17
N ALA A 57 6.48 6.80 -7.64
CA ALA A 57 5.45 6.68 -8.66
C ALA A 57 4.07 7.14 -8.16
N ILE A 58 3.78 6.99 -6.86
CA ILE A 58 2.56 7.51 -6.25
C ILE A 58 2.69 9.01 -6.00
N GLU A 59 3.81 9.47 -5.44
CA GLU A 59 4.06 10.89 -5.16
C GLU A 59 4.00 11.75 -6.44
N SER A 60 4.54 11.24 -7.55
CA SER A 60 4.49 11.92 -8.85
C SER A 60 3.14 11.82 -9.58
N GLY A 61 2.15 11.16 -8.98
CA GLY A 61 0.82 10.97 -9.56
C GLY A 61 0.78 10.01 -10.75
N LYS A 62 1.80 9.16 -10.97
CA LYS A 62 1.72 8.08 -11.97
C LYS A 62 0.67 7.06 -11.55
N PHE A 63 0.66 6.70 -10.27
CA PHE A 63 -0.40 5.94 -9.61
C PHE A 63 -0.99 6.76 -8.47
N ASP A 64 -2.21 6.43 -8.08
CA ASP A 64 -2.92 7.14 -7.01
C ASP A 64 -2.87 6.34 -5.70
N LEU A 65 -2.74 5.01 -5.76
CA LEU A 65 -2.63 4.15 -4.59
C LEU A 65 -1.88 2.85 -4.92
N GLY A 66 -1.16 2.31 -3.95
CA GLY A 66 -0.56 0.98 -4.03
C GLY A 66 -0.23 0.42 -2.65
N TYR A 67 0.02 -0.89 -2.57
CA TYR A 67 0.61 -1.46 -1.36
C TYR A 67 2.12 -1.24 -1.39
N ILE A 68 2.70 -0.88 -0.25
CA ILE A 68 4.13 -0.57 -0.11
C ILE A 68 4.62 -1.22 1.17
N ALA A 69 5.76 -1.91 1.09
CA ALA A 69 6.44 -2.41 2.28
C ALA A 69 6.92 -1.23 3.15
N THR A 70 6.63 -1.29 4.45
CA THR A 70 7.01 -0.23 5.40
C THR A 70 8.52 0.04 5.44
N SER A 71 9.34 -0.95 5.07
CA SER A 71 10.80 -0.83 4.98
C SER A 71 11.26 0.27 4.00
N TYR A 72 10.47 0.61 2.98
CA TYR A 72 10.79 1.73 2.09
C TYR A 72 10.69 3.10 2.78
N PHE A 73 9.98 3.19 3.90
CA PHE A 73 9.81 4.42 4.68
C PHE A 73 10.62 4.43 5.97
N ALA A 74 11.16 3.29 6.39
CA ALA A 74 11.82 3.15 7.69
C ALA A 74 13.04 4.07 7.88
N LYS A 75 13.72 4.47 6.79
CA LYS A 75 14.79 5.46 6.86
C LYS A 75 14.29 6.83 7.32
N SER A 76 13.10 7.24 6.88
CA SER A 76 12.49 8.55 7.20
C SER A 76 11.61 8.50 8.45
N ILE A 77 11.02 7.32 8.73
CA ILE A 77 10.17 7.06 9.89
C ILE A 77 10.77 5.86 10.64
N PRO A 78 11.77 6.08 11.51
CA PRO A 78 12.52 5.01 12.15
C PRO A 78 11.68 4.03 12.97
N GLU A 79 10.52 4.45 13.47
CA GLU A 79 9.59 3.60 14.21
C GLU A 79 9.09 2.41 13.38
N LEU A 80 9.09 2.52 12.04
CA LEU A 80 8.74 1.43 11.14
C LEU A 80 9.76 0.28 11.12
N TYR A 81 11.00 0.50 11.59
CA TYR A 81 11.99 -0.58 11.71
C TYR A 81 11.56 -1.69 12.67
N ILE A 82 10.57 -1.44 13.55
CA ILE A 82 10.02 -2.46 14.44
C ILE A 82 9.54 -3.71 13.67
N PHE A 83 9.09 -3.54 12.42
CA PHE A 83 8.61 -4.63 11.56
C PHE A 83 9.74 -5.42 10.88
N ASP A 84 10.96 -4.88 10.85
CA ASP A 84 12.13 -5.52 10.24
C ASP A 84 13.01 -6.24 11.29
N LEU A 85 12.76 -6.01 12.58
CA LEU A 85 13.51 -6.64 13.65
C LEU A 85 13.17 -8.14 13.79
N PRO A 86 14.17 -9.02 13.78
CA PRO A 86 13.94 -10.46 13.85
C PRO A 86 13.35 -10.85 15.22
N PHE A 87 12.31 -11.67 15.20
CA PHE A 87 11.66 -12.24 16.39
C PHE A 87 11.01 -11.23 17.37
N THR A 88 10.83 -9.97 16.97
CA THR A 88 10.13 -8.95 17.78
C THR A 88 8.66 -9.32 18.05
N PHE A 89 7.98 -9.86 17.05
CA PHE A 89 6.59 -10.32 17.18
C PHE A 89 6.54 -11.84 17.27
N ARG A 90 5.86 -12.35 18.32
CA ARG A 90 5.67 -13.79 18.54
C ARG A 90 4.68 -14.41 17.54
N ASN A 91 3.74 -13.61 17.04
CA ASN A 91 2.74 -14.01 16.07
C ASN A 91 2.11 -12.78 15.39
N LYS A 92 1.32 -13.03 14.34
CA LYS A 92 0.62 -11.96 13.59
C LYS A 92 -0.39 -11.19 14.45
N ILE A 93 -1.02 -11.83 15.45
CA ILE A 93 -2.00 -11.17 16.33
C ILE A 93 -1.32 -10.05 17.12
N GLN A 94 -0.09 -10.28 17.60
CA GLN A 94 0.67 -9.24 18.29
C GLN A 94 1.02 -8.07 17.36
N ALA A 95 1.43 -8.36 16.13
CA ALA A 95 1.72 -7.32 15.13
C ALA A 95 0.46 -6.50 14.78
N TYR A 96 -0.69 -7.15 14.61
CA TYR A 96 -1.95 -6.46 14.36
C TYR A 96 -2.38 -5.59 15.52
N ARG A 97 -2.25 -6.03 16.78
CA ARG A 97 -2.55 -5.18 17.95
C ARG A 97 -1.70 -3.91 18.01
N LEU A 98 -0.46 -3.95 17.51
CA LEU A 98 0.36 -2.75 17.40
C LEU A 98 -0.21 -1.81 16.35
N VAL A 99 -0.47 -2.31 15.14
CA VAL A 99 -1.01 -1.53 14.01
C VAL A 99 -2.43 -0.99 14.30
N ASP A 100 -3.27 -1.76 14.99
CA ASP A 100 -4.62 -1.36 15.37
C ASP A 100 -4.64 -0.44 16.62
N GLY A 101 -3.47 -0.15 17.19
CA GLY A 101 -3.29 0.66 18.38
C GLY A 101 -2.78 2.08 18.10
N PRO A 102 -2.37 2.82 19.14
CA PRO A 102 -1.88 4.20 19.03
C PRO A 102 -0.67 4.37 18.12
N PHE A 103 0.07 3.28 17.85
CA PHE A 103 1.23 3.28 16.96
C PHE A 103 0.85 3.70 15.53
N ALA A 104 -0.32 3.29 15.01
CA ALA A 104 -0.73 3.70 13.67
C ALA A 104 -0.94 5.21 13.57
N SER A 105 -1.62 5.84 14.54
CA SER A 105 -1.81 7.30 14.55
C SER A 105 -0.46 8.03 14.65
N MET A 106 0.45 7.53 15.48
CA MET A 106 1.79 8.09 15.63
C MET A 106 2.56 8.07 14.31
N VAL A 107 2.58 6.94 13.60
CA VAL A 107 3.27 6.80 12.31
C VAL A 107 2.57 7.58 11.20
N ALA A 108 1.23 7.54 11.13
CA ALA A 108 0.46 8.27 10.12
C ALA A 108 0.76 9.78 10.15
N SER A 109 0.87 10.36 11.36
CA SER A 109 1.23 11.77 11.51
C SER A 109 2.62 12.15 10.97
N GLN A 110 3.49 11.18 10.70
CA GLN A 110 4.80 11.42 10.08
C GLN A 110 4.71 11.48 8.55
N PHE A 111 3.70 10.84 7.95
CA PHE A 111 3.46 10.89 6.50
C PHE A 111 2.73 12.17 6.06
N GLU A 112 2.04 12.84 6.98
CA GLU A 112 1.23 14.04 6.72
C GLU A 112 2.01 15.36 6.87
N LYS A 113 3.31 15.29 7.14
CA LYS A 113 4.20 16.46 7.33
C LYS A 113 4.82 16.91 6.00
#